data_AF-A0AA41Q152-F1
#
_entry.id   AF-A0AA41Q152-F1
#
_cell.length_a   1.000
_cell.length_b   1.000
_cell.length_c   1.000
_cell.angle_alpha   90.00
_cell.angle_beta   90.00
_cell.angle_gamma   90.00
#
_symmetry.space_group_name_H-M   'P 1'
#
loop_
_entity.id
_entity.type
_entity.pdbx_description
1 polymer ?
#
loop_
_entity_poly.entity_id
_entity_poly.type
_entity_poly.pdbx_seq_one_letter_code
_entity_poly.pdbx_strand_id
1 'polypeptide(L)'
;MGIGDRVRGIGGAVGGAVGSAAAAGRSAVGRRVEAGREGLASGDWARSALGALDVPDSPATEVWEYSLGVLICRHPRVPAATAKLLRALDGLGAVRFGPEEVGFDGEDVPWEKVTGLRLHDAFAVMTNEGLDAEIDRVRDVLPPIPGRKWVVGKAVEAAATVVLASLEQAAERRLDTVEVACEITYKGLLGRQKTMQASLFATALLAQRPEVAASLVATARAHGVPVTPAPPLTEDAYARAAALRARTTAMTERLTQARAEAEADDPTLDEAASTEDKALTADPAGAAIPHQATPQTGTDAQHPTA
;
A
#
# COMPACT_ATOMS: atom_id res chain seq x y z
N MET A 1 20.36 46.92 39.87
CA MET A 1 19.41 45.79 39.80
C MET A 1 18.83 45.74 38.40
N GLY A 2 19.19 44.71 37.64
CA GLY A 2 19.08 44.68 36.17
C GLY A 2 17.70 44.25 35.65
N ILE A 3 17.25 44.93 34.59
CA ILE A 3 16.00 44.70 33.85
C ILE A 3 16.14 43.54 32.83
N GLY A 4 17.32 42.91 32.74
CA GLY A 4 17.66 41.89 31.73
C GLY A 4 17.08 40.48 31.92
N ASP A 5 16.63 40.10 33.12
CA ASP A 5 16.22 38.70 33.39
C ASP A 5 14.75 38.39 33.06
N ARG A 6 13.92 39.40 32.77
CA ARG A 6 12.47 39.18 32.59
C ARG A 6 12.03 38.87 31.17
N VAL A 7 12.91 39.00 30.17
CA VAL A 7 12.58 38.77 28.75
C VAL A 7 12.89 37.32 28.30
N ARG A 8 13.67 36.56 29.09
CA ARG A 8 14.06 35.18 28.73
C ARG A 8 13.03 34.10 29.10
N GLY A 9 12.09 34.39 29.99
CA GLY A 9 11.12 33.41 30.50
C GLY A 9 9.87 33.20 29.63
N ILE A 10 9.46 34.21 28.86
CA ILE A 10 8.18 34.17 28.12
C ILE A 10 8.31 33.36 26.81
N GLY A 11 9.45 33.43 26.13
CA GLY A 11 9.71 32.63 24.92
C GLY A 11 9.80 31.12 25.18
N GLY A 12 10.33 30.70 26.33
CA GLY A 12 10.46 29.29 26.71
C GLY A 12 9.13 28.64 27.12
N ALA A 13 8.25 29.39 27.80
CA ALA A 13 6.97 28.88 28.26
C ALA A 13 5.97 28.66 27.11
N VAL A 14 5.95 29.55 26.12
CA VAL A 14 5.08 29.41 24.93
C VAL A 14 5.62 28.32 24.00
N GLY A 15 6.93 28.25 23.77
CA GLY A 15 7.55 27.16 23.00
C GLY A 15 7.38 25.79 23.66
N GLY A 16 7.44 25.72 24.99
CA GLY A 16 7.20 24.49 25.76
C GLY A 16 5.75 24.02 25.72
N ALA A 17 4.78 24.94 25.83
CA ALA A 17 3.36 24.62 25.75
C ALA A 17 2.97 24.11 24.35
N VAL A 18 3.42 24.79 23.28
CA VAL A 18 3.20 24.37 21.88
C VAL A 18 3.89 23.03 21.60
N GLY A 19 5.12 22.84 22.08
CA GLY A 19 5.84 21.58 21.96
C GLY A 19 5.14 20.42 22.68
N SER A 20 4.57 20.67 23.86
CA SER A 20 3.83 19.67 24.66
C SER A 20 2.48 19.29 24.04
N ALA A 21 1.75 20.25 23.47
CA ALA A 21 0.48 20.02 22.79
C ALA A 21 0.69 19.26 21.47
N ALA A 22 1.73 19.62 20.71
CA ALA A 22 2.14 18.88 19.52
C ALA A 22 2.58 17.45 19.89
N ALA A 23 3.27 17.26 21.02
CA ALA A 23 3.68 15.94 21.51
C ALA A 23 2.50 15.07 21.96
N ALA A 24 1.62 15.59 22.82
CA ALA A 24 0.39 14.92 23.24
C ALA A 24 -0.47 14.54 22.04
N GLY A 25 -0.48 15.44 21.06
CA GLY A 25 -1.09 15.22 19.79
C GLY A 25 -0.51 14.05 18.99
N ARG A 26 0.81 13.99 18.81
CA ARG A 26 1.46 12.86 18.13
C ARG A 26 1.20 11.53 18.83
N SER A 27 1.26 11.50 20.16
CA SER A 27 0.94 10.30 20.93
C SER A 27 -0.51 9.83 20.74
N ALA A 28 -1.45 10.76 20.54
CA ALA A 28 -2.83 10.40 20.21
C ALA A 28 -2.98 9.86 18.79
N VAL A 29 -2.22 10.37 17.80
CA VAL A 29 -2.14 9.78 16.45
C VAL A 29 -1.59 8.36 16.54
N GLY A 30 -0.45 8.17 17.22
CA GLY A 30 0.18 6.86 17.37
C GLY A 30 -0.76 5.82 17.99
N ARG A 31 -1.47 6.15 19.07
CA ARG A 31 -2.47 5.25 19.69
C ARG A 31 -3.65 4.92 18.77
N ARG A 32 -4.09 5.88 17.97
CA ARG A 32 -5.17 5.68 16.98
C ARG A 32 -4.73 4.77 15.86
N VAL A 33 -3.53 4.98 15.35
CA VAL A 33 -2.99 4.10 14.33
C VAL A 33 -2.80 2.70 14.90
N GLU A 34 -2.29 2.57 16.13
CA GLU A 34 -2.19 1.28 16.83
C GLU A 34 -3.55 0.56 16.85
N ALA A 35 -4.61 1.24 17.28
CA ALA A 35 -5.97 0.66 17.28
C ALA A 35 -6.47 0.32 15.86
N GLY A 36 -6.16 1.16 14.86
CA GLY A 36 -6.41 0.85 13.46
C GLY A 36 -5.63 -0.37 12.96
N ARG A 37 -4.39 -0.54 13.44
CA ARG A 37 -3.51 -1.67 13.12
C ARG A 37 -4.01 -2.97 13.72
N GLU A 38 -4.49 -2.94 14.96
CA GLU A 38 -5.15 -4.09 15.59
C GLU A 38 -6.39 -4.53 14.78
N GLY A 39 -7.14 -3.58 14.22
CA GLY A 39 -8.24 -3.86 13.27
C GLY A 39 -7.79 -4.32 11.88
N LEU A 40 -6.56 -3.96 11.49
CA LEU A 40 -5.89 -4.29 10.23
C LEU A 40 -4.78 -5.34 10.42
N ALA A 41 -4.85 -6.21 11.43
CA ALA A 41 -3.81 -7.20 11.71
C ALA A 41 -3.48 -8.13 10.51
N SER A 42 -4.32 -8.14 9.49
CA SER A 42 -4.08 -8.81 8.21
C SER A 42 -3.22 -8.01 7.21
N GLY A 43 -2.89 -6.73 7.46
CA GLY A 43 -2.19 -5.81 6.55
C GLY A 43 -0.66 -5.80 6.69
N ASP A 44 -0.09 -6.51 7.66
CA ASP A 44 1.36 -6.55 7.90
C ASP A 44 2.15 -7.06 6.68
N TRP A 45 1.55 -7.88 5.82
CA TRP A 45 2.17 -8.29 4.56
C TRP A 45 2.43 -7.09 3.64
N ALA A 46 1.56 -6.08 3.61
CA ALA A 46 1.70 -4.92 2.73
C ALA A 46 2.86 -4.04 3.21
N ARG A 47 2.94 -3.81 4.53
CA ARG A 47 4.07 -3.12 5.15
C ARG A 47 5.38 -3.87 4.94
N SER A 48 5.38 -5.20 5.12
CA SER A 48 6.54 -6.05 4.85
C SER A 48 6.96 -6.01 3.38
N ALA A 49 6.01 -6.07 2.46
CA ALA A 49 6.27 -6.01 1.02
C ALA A 49 6.83 -4.64 0.59
N LEU A 50 6.39 -3.55 1.23
CA LEU A 50 6.97 -2.21 1.04
C LEU A 50 8.36 -2.08 1.66
N GLY A 51 8.58 -2.66 2.84
CA GLY A 51 9.89 -2.66 3.51
C GLY A 51 10.96 -3.42 2.71
N ALA A 52 10.54 -4.45 1.97
CA ALA A 52 11.38 -5.24 1.08
C ALA A 52 11.57 -4.62 -0.32
N LEU A 53 11.10 -3.39 -0.56
CA LEU A 53 11.31 -2.73 -1.86
C LEU A 53 12.76 -2.32 -2.06
N ASP A 54 13.30 -2.74 -3.21
CA ASP A 54 14.56 -2.23 -3.70
C ASP A 54 14.48 -0.71 -3.89
N VAL A 55 15.51 -0.04 -3.42
CA VAL A 55 15.65 1.42 -3.56
C VAL A 55 16.38 1.70 -4.87
N PRO A 56 15.82 2.54 -5.76
CA PRO A 56 16.50 2.90 -7.00
C PRO A 56 17.73 3.75 -6.73
N ASP A 57 18.71 3.68 -7.64
CA ASP A 57 19.85 4.58 -7.65
C ASP A 57 19.41 6.05 -7.69
N SER A 58 20.27 6.97 -7.25
CA SER A 58 19.95 8.40 -7.18
C SER A 58 21.07 9.22 -7.82
N PRO A 59 20.88 9.75 -9.05
CA PRO A 59 19.75 9.56 -9.96
C PRO A 59 19.52 8.11 -10.42
N ALA A 60 18.30 7.77 -10.85
CA ALA A 60 17.97 6.44 -11.34
C ALA A 60 18.66 6.16 -12.68
N THR A 61 19.44 5.08 -12.72
CA THR A 61 20.15 4.60 -13.93
C THR A 61 19.41 3.48 -14.64
N GLU A 62 18.47 2.83 -13.95
CA GLU A 62 17.60 1.79 -14.49
C GLU A 62 16.14 2.17 -14.29
N VAL A 63 15.25 1.49 -15.02
CA VAL A 63 13.81 1.67 -14.86
C VAL A 63 13.37 1.04 -13.54
N TRP A 64 12.77 1.86 -12.68
CA TRP A 64 12.15 1.43 -11.45
C TRP A 64 10.63 1.61 -11.54
N GLU A 65 9.88 0.60 -11.11
CA GLU A 65 8.42 0.61 -11.16
C GLU A 65 7.84 -0.08 -9.93
N TYR A 66 6.80 0.54 -9.37
CA TYR A 66 5.98 -0.09 -8.36
C TYR A 66 4.52 0.34 -8.46
N SER A 67 3.61 -0.61 -8.28
CA SER A 67 2.16 -0.38 -8.41
C SER A 67 1.38 -1.18 -7.37
N LEU A 68 0.09 -0.88 -7.26
CA LEU A 68 -0.82 -1.62 -6.39
C LEU A 68 -0.97 -3.08 -6.84
N GLY A 69 -1.00 -3.33 -8.15
CA GLY A 69 -1.03 -4.68 -8.72
C GLY A 69 0.19 -5.51 -8.31
N VAL A 70 1.39 -4.94 -8.42
CA VAL A 70 2.64 -5.58 -7.96
C VAL A 70 2.60 -5.85 -6.46
N LEU A 71 2.11 -4.89 -5.67
CA LEU A 71 1.96 -5.08 -4.22
C LEU A 71 1.05 -6.26 -3.91
N ILE A 72 -0.15 -6.32 -4.48
CA ILE A 72 -1.12 -7.40 -4.24
C ILE A 72 -0.57 -8.76 -4.67
N CYS A 73 0.18 -8.83 -5.78
CA CYS A 73 0.81 -10.08 -6.22
C CYS A 73 1.80 -10.67 -5.20
N ARG A 74 2.32 -9.86 -4.26
CA ARG A 74 3.20 -10.32 -3.17
C ARG A 74 2.43 -10.84 -1.96
N HIS A 75 1.10 -10.78 -1.96
CA HIS A 75 0.29 -11.30 -0.88
C HIS A 75 0.37 -12.85 -0.82
N PRO A 76 0.61 -13.47 0.35
CA PRO A 76 0.86 -14.92 0.46
C PRO A 76 -0.24 -15.83 -0.10
N ARG A 77 -1.48 -15.35 -0.10
CA ARG A 77 -2.66 -16.08 -0.60
C ARG A 77 -3.00 -15.83 -2.07
N VAL A 78 -2.20 -15.05 -2.81
CA VAL A 78 -2.42 -14.82 -4.25
C VAL A 78 -1.69 -15.90 -5.04
N PRO A 79 -2.39 -16.82 -5.74
CA PRO A 79 -1.72 -17.82 -6.56
C PRO A 79 -0.99 -17.16 -7.73
N ALA A 80 0.23 -17.61 -8.05
CA ALA A 80 1.04 -17.04 -9.13
C ALA A 80 0.32 -16.99 -10.49
N ALA A 81 -0.61 -17.91 -10.75
CA ALA A 81 -1.43 -17.94 -11.97
C ALA A 81 -2.35 -16.72 -12.13
N THR A 82 -2.71 -16.03 -11.05
CA THR A 82 -3.57 -14.84 -11.07
C THR A 82 -2.80 -13.54 -11.35
N ALA A 83 -1.46 -13.57 -11.34
CA ALA A 83 -0.63 -12.39 -11.60
C ALA A 83 -0.96 -11.72 -12.95
N LYS A 84 -1.28 -12.49 -13.99
CA LYS A 84 -1.64 -11.96 -15.31
C LYS A 84 -2.95 -11.16 -15.29
N LEU A 85 -3.89 -11.56 -14.42
CA LEU A 85 -5.19 -10.91 -14.27
C LEU A 85 -5.08 -9.63 -13.42
N LEU A 86 -4.19 -9.67 -12.43
CA LEU A 86 -3.84 -8.52 -11.59
C LEU A 86 -3.03 -7.45 -12.32
N ARG A 87 -2.48 -7.75 -13.50
CA ARG A 87 -1.83 -6.72 -14.35
C ARG A 87 -2.74 -5.57 -14.72
N ALA A 88 -4.07 -5.76 -14.71
CA ALA A 88 -5.00 -4.66 -14.88
C ALA A 88 -4.81 -3.58 -13.80
N LEU A 89 -4.41 -3.98 -12.58
CA LEU A 89 -4.12 -3.08 -11.46
C LEU A 89 -2.71 -2.48 -11.51
N ASP A 90 -1.86 -2.88 -12.47
CA ASP A 90 -0.49 -2.34 -12.54
C ASP A 90 -0.49 -0.85 -12.90
N GLY A 91 -1.55 -0.35 -13.53
CA GLY A 91 -1.78 1.08 -13.75
C GLY A 91 -2.36 1.83 -12.56
N LEU A 92 -2.75 1.15 -11.47
CA LEU A 92 -3.28 1.83 -10.28
C LEU A 92 -2.18 2.02 -9.24
N GLY A 93 -2.00 3.26 -8.79
CA GLY A 93 -0.95 3.55 -7.83
C GLY A 93 0.45 3.44 -8.39
N ALA A 94 0.59 3.37 -9.72
CA ALA A 94 1.87 3.11 -10.35
C ALA A 94 2.79 4.33 -10.17
N VAL A 95 4.01 4.09 -9.73
CA VAL A 95 5.12 5.04 -9.80
C VAL A 95 6.18 4.37 -10.66
N ARG A 96 6.47 4.97 -11.81
CA ARG A 96 7.47 4.48 -12.75
C ARG A 96 8.42 5.60 -13.10
N PHE A 97 9.72 5.36 -13.00
CA PHE A 97 10.71 6.32 -13.49
C PHE A 97 12.03 5.63 -13.78
N GLY A 98 12.78 6.19 -14.72
CA GLY A 98 14.10 5.71 -15.09
C GLY A 98 14.87 6.78 -15.87
N PRO A 99 15.91 6.39 -16.63
CA PRO A 99 16.74 7.35 -17.36
C PRO A 99 16.03 8.02 -18.55
N GLU A 100 14.92 7.45 -19.05
CA GLU A 100 14.26 7.95 -20.25
C GLU A 100 12.89 8.59 -19.97
N GLU A 101 12.15 8.04 -19.00
CA GLU A 101 10.74 8.38 -18.79
C GLU A 101 10.36 8.38 -17.31
N VAL A 102 9.25 9.06 -17.02
CA VAL A 102 8.62 9.17 -15.70
C VAL A 102 7.11 9.10 -15.83
N GLY A 103 6.45 8.44 -14.91
CA GLY A 103 5.03 8.15 -14.99
C GLY A 103 4.36 7.93 -13.66
N PHE A 104 3.06 8.23 -13.66
CA PHE A 104 2.13 7.89 -12.59
C PHE A 104 0.93 7.17 -13.17
N ASP A 105 0.42 6.19 -12.44
CA ASP A 105 -0.86 5.52 -12.71
C ASP A 105 -1.01 4.98 -14.16
N GLY A 106 0.08 4.40 -14.68
CA GLY A 106 0.11 3.79 -16.01
C GLY A 106 0.25 4.78 -17.17
N GLU A 107 0.44 6.07 -16.90
CA GLU A 107 0.80 7.07 -17.89
C GLU A 107 2.29 7.45 -17.76
N ASP A 108 3.06 7.19 -18.83
CA ASP A 108 4.48 7.49 -18.91
C ASP A 108 4.76 8.68 -19.83
N VAL A 109 5.71 9.52 -19.41
CA VAL A 109 6.12 10.73 -20.10
C VAL A 109 7.65 10.75 -20.22
N PRO A 110 8.18 10.85 -21.45
CA PRO A 110 9.61 11.05 -21.67
C PRO A 110 10.10 12.35 -21.02
N TRP A 111 11.28 12.32 -20.39
CA TRP A 111 11.83 13.45 -19.65
C TRP A 111 11.93 14.74 -20.49
N GLU A 112 12.21 14.64 -21.79
CA GLU A 112 12.30 15.80 -22.69
C GLU A 112 10.98 16.56 -22.88
N LYS A 113 9.84 15.91 -22.55
CA LYS A 113 8.53 16.55 -22.55
C LYS A 113 8.15 17.11 -21.19
N VAL A 114 8.81 16.69 -20.12
CA VAL A 114 8.52 17.15 -18.77
C VAL A 114 9.00 18.58 -18.60
N THR A 115 8.10 19.46 -18.18
CA THR A 115 8.37 20.89 -18.00
C THR A 115 8.44 21.29 -16.54
N GLY A 116 7.98 20.44 -15.63
CA GLY A 116 8.08 20.70 -14.19
C GLY A 116 7.63 19.52 -13.35
N LEU A 117 8.26 19.39 -12.18
CA LEU A 117 7.87 18.49 -11.13
C LEU A 117 7.45 19.32 -9.91
N ARG A 118 6.23 19.13 -9.40
CA ARG A 118 5.74 19.87 -8.25
C ARG A 118 5.59 18.91 -7.06
N LEU A 119 6.20 19.32 -5.95
CA LEU A 119 6.08 18.64 -4.68
C LEU A 119 4.85 19.16 -3.95
N HIS A 120 4.17 18.25 -3.26
CA HIS A 120 3.05 18.56 -2.39
C HIS A 120 3.29 17.94 -1.03
N ASP A 121 2.68 18.52 0.00
CA ASP A 121 2.59 17.83 1.27
C ASP A 121 1.70 16.59 1.10
N ALA A 122 2.29 15.41 1.28
CA ALA A 122 1.63 14.12 1.11
C ALA A 122 0.32 14.08 1.89
N PHE A 123 0.32 14.62 3.11
CA PHE A 123 -0.84 14.59 3.99
C PHE A 123 -1.97 15.49 3.54
N ALA A 124 -1.67 16.63 2.90
CA ALA A 124 -2.70 17.51 2.35
C ALA A 124 -3.44 16.81 1.19
N VAL A 125 -2.69 16.09 0.35
CA VAL A 125 -3.21 15.42 -0.85
C VAL A 125 -3.96 14.12 -0.52
N MET A 126 -3.58 13.42 0.55
CA MET A 126 -4.24 12.18 0.96
C MET A 126 -5.58 12.46 1.66
N THR A 127 -6.68 12.63 0.91
CA THR A 127 -8.02 12.90 1.46
C THR A 127 -8.89 11.64 1.56
N ASN A 128 -9.98 11.70 2.33
CA ASN A 128 -10.96 10.61 2.40
C ASN A 128 -11.66 10.43 1.06
N GLU A 129 -12.00 11.53 0.40
CA GLU A 129 -12.58 11.52 -0.95
C GLU A 129 -11.60 10.91 -1.96
N GLY A 130 -10.30 11.18 -1.81
CA GLY A 130 -9.24 10.53 -2.58
C GLY A 130 -9.16 9.03 -2.34
N LEU A 131 -9.44 8.57 -1.12
CA LEU A 131 -9.52 7.14 -0.79
C LEU A 131 -10.77 6.49 -1.40
N ASP A 132 -11.95 7.11 -1.26
CA ASP A 132 -13.17 6.59 -1.90
C ASP A 132 -13.02 6.52 -3.43
N ALA A 133 -12.44 7.55 -4.05
CA ALA A 133 -12.14 7.55 -5.48
C ALA A 133 -11.14 6.45 -5.87
N GLU A 134 -10.14 6.17 -5.03
CA GLU A 134 -9.20 5.08 -5.26
C GLU A 134 -9.89 3.71 -5.18
N ILE A 135 -10.76 3.52 -4.19
CA ILE A 135 -11.55 2.30 -4.03
C ILE A 135 -12.43 2.07 -5.26
N ASP A 136 -13.11 3.11 -5.74
CA ASP A 136 -13.97 3.01 -6.92
C ASP A 136 -13.16 2.75 -8.20
N ARG A 137 -11.98 3.38 -8.36
CA ARG A 137 -11.06 3.06 -9.47
C ARG A 137 -10.64 1.60 -9.49
N VAL A 138 -10.27 1.04 -8.33
CA VAL A 138 -9.92 -0.39 -8.23
C VAL A 138 -11.10 -1.27 -8.64
N ARG A 139 -12.31 -0.92 -8.21
CA ARG A 139 -13.53 -1.65 -8.60
C ARG A 139 -13.73 -1.60 -10.11
N ASP A 140 -13.57 -0.44 -10.74
CA ASP A 140 -13.84 -0.24 -12.17
C ASP A 140 -12.84 -0.96 -13.09
N VAL A 141 -11.58 -1.04 -12.69
CA VAL A 141 -10.51 -1.68 -13.48
C VAL A 141 -10.60 -3.21 -13.45
N LEU A 142 -11.14 -3.79 -12.37
CA LEU A 142 -11.22 -5.24 -12.23
C LEU A 142 -12.38 -5.81 -13.07
N PRO A 143 -12.11 -6.74 -14.01
CA PRO A 143 -13.16 -7.39 -14.78
C PRO A 143 -14.11 -8.18 -13.86
N PRO A 144 -15.36 -8.42 -14.25
CA PRO A 144 -16.31 -9.20 -13.47
C PRO A 144 -15.88 -10.68 -13.43
N ILE A 145 -15.05 -11.03 -12.44
CA ILE A 145 -14.49 -12.37 -12.23
C ILE A 145 -14.89 -12.91 -10.84
N PRO A 146 -14.96 -14.24 -10.67
CA PRO A 146 -15.04 -14.83 -9.34
C PRO A 146 -13.82 -14.39 -8.50
N GLY A 147 -14.07 -13.99 -7.25
CA GLY A 147 -13.02 -13.47 -6.36
C GLY A 147 -12.69 -11.98 -6.54
N ARG A 148 -13.36 -11.22 -7.44
CA ARG A 148 -13.17 -9.76 -7.57
C ARG A 148 -13.31 -9.03 -6.24
N LYS A 149 -14.34 -9.34 -5.45
CA LYS A 149 -14.58 -8.71 -4.14
C LYS A 149 -13.42 -8.92 -3.17
N TRP A 150 -12.84 -10.12 -3.18
CA TRP A 150 -11.65 -10.43 -2.38
C TRP A 150 -10.45 -9.60 -2.81
N VAL A 151 -10.19 -9.48 -4.12
CA VAL A 151 -9.10 -8.65 -4.66
C VAL A 151 -9.31 -7.18 -4.32
N VAL A 152 -10.52 -6.65 -4.48
CA VAL A 152 -10.87 -5.28 -4.07
C VAL A 152 -10.61 -5.11 -2.58
N GLY A 153 -11.10 -6.02 -1.73
CA GLY A 153 -10.86 -5.99 -0.29
C GLY A 153 -9.37 -5.93 0.05
N LYS A 154 -8.54 -6.74 -0.63
CA LYS A 154 -7.08 -6.73 -0.44
C LYS A 154 -6.38 -5.50 -0.99
N ALA A 155 -6.84 -4.95 -2.11
CA ALA A 155 -6.36 -3.70 -2.65
C ALA A 155 -6.64 -2.52 -1.70
N VAL A 156 -7.88 -2.45 -1.17
CA VAL A 156 -8.26 -1.46 -0.17
C VAL A 156 -7.44 -1.62 1.09
N GLU A 157 -7.31 -2.84 1.61
CA GLU A 157 -6.49 -3.15 2.80
C GLU A 157 -5.01 -2.79 2.60
N ALA A 158 -4.46 -3.02 1.40
CA ALA A 158 -3.10 -2.66 1.07
C ALA A 158 -2.92 -1.14 1.04
N ALA A 159 -3.74 -0.43 0.27
CA ALA A 159 -3.70 1.02 0.14
C ALA A 159 -3.89 1.71 1.50
N ALA A 160 -4.85 1.23 2.28
CA ALA A 160 -5.06 1.61 3.67
C ALA A 160 -3.81 1.49 4.52
N THR A 161 -3.17 0.32 4.47
CA THR A 161 -1.98 0.03 5.26
C THR A 161 -0.84 0.96 4.85
N VAL A 162 -0.67 1.24 3.56
CA VAL A 162 0.36 2.18 3.06
C VAL A 162 0.09 3.58 3.58
N VAL A 163 -1.15 4.07 3.47
CA VAL A 163 -1.53 5.40 3.94
C VAL A 163 -1.32 5.51 5.45
N LEU A 164 -1.78 4.51 6.21
CA LEU A 164 -1.66 4.50 7.66
C LEU A 164 -0.20 4.41 8.12
N ALA A 165 0.62 3.60 7.45
CA ALA A 165 2.07 3.54 7.68
C ALA A 165 2.75 4.89 7.40
N SER A 166 2.34 5.58 6.33
CA SER A 166 2.91 6.90 5.99
C SER A 166 2.57 7.95 7.05
N LEU A 167 1.38 7.87 7.63
CA LEU A 167 0.92 8.71 8.74
C LEU A 167 1.71 8.44 10.03
N GLU A 168 1.98 7.16 10.36
CA GLU A 168 2.85 6.78 11.47
C GLU A 168 4.25 7.33 11.30
N GLN A 169 4.83 7.13 10.11
CA GLN A 169 6.20 7.54 9.82
C GLN A 169 6.38 9.05 10.00
N ALA A 170 5.42 9.87 9.58
CA ALA A 170 5.48 11.30 9.83
C ALA A 170 5.34 11.67 11.31
N ALA A 171 4.45 10.99 12.04
CA ALA A 171 4.29 11.20 13.48
C ALA A 171 5.58 10.84 14.25
N GLU A 172 6.25 9.74 13.88
CA GLU A 172 7.50 9.26 14.49
C GLU A 172 8.69 10.17 14.17
N ARG A 173 8.86 10.51 12.88
CA ARG A 173 9.97 11.35 12.42
C ARG A 173 9.81 12.83 12.80
N ARG A 174 8.71 13.19 13.48
CA ARG A 174 8.36 14.57 13.84
C ARG A 174 8.37 15.49 12.62
N LEU A 175 8.03 14.94 11.46
CA LEU A 175 7.98 15.72 10.23
C LEU A 175 6.66 16.47 10.23
N ASP A 176 6.75 17.80 10.25
CA ASP A 176 5.58 18.68 10.15
C ASP A 176 5.00 18.70 8.72
N THR A 177 5.79 18.26 7.73
CA THR A 177 5.44 18.10 6.31
C THR A 177 6.22 16.95 5.71
N VAL A 178 5.62 16.22 4.76
CA VAL A 178 6.32 15.24 3.94
C VAL A 178 6.11 15.64 2.49
N GLU A 179 7.11 16.33 1.92
CA GLU A 179 7.06 16.76 0.53
C GLU A 179 7.33 15.58 -0.39
N VAL A 180 6.35 15.26 -1.24
CA VAL A 180 6.44 14.19 -2.23
C VAL A 180 6.04 14.72 -3.60
N ALA A 181 6.64 14.15 -4.64
CA ALA A 181 6.28 14.50 -6.00
C ALA A 181 4.89 13.94 -6.30
N CYS A 182 3.89 14.83 -6.33
CA CYS A 182 2.51 14.46 -6.66
C CYS A 182 2.09 14.94 -8.05
N GLU A 183 2.85 15.81 -8.70
CA GLU A 183 2.40 16.44 -9.93
C GLU A 183 3.54 16.58 -10.94
N ILE A 184 3.31 16.06 -12.15
CA ILE A 184 4.20 16.17 -13.31
C ILE A 184 3.50 17.03 -14.35
N THR A 185 4.11 18.16 -14.69
CA THR A 185 3.66 19.01 -15.79
C THR A 185 4.48 18.71 -17.02
N TYR A 186 3.83 18.47 -18.16
CA TYR A 186 4.51 18.09 -19.39
C TYR A 186 3.83 18.64 -20.66
N LYS A 187 4.56 18.60 -21.78
CA LYS A 187 4.05 18.98 -23.11
C LYS A 187 3.31 17.81 -23.75
N GLY A 188 2.00 17.95 -23.88
CA GLY A 188 1.14 17.04 -24.61
C GLY A 188 1.22 17.22 -26.13
N LEU A 189 0.40 16.44 -26.84
CA LEU A 189 0.21 16.56 -28.28
C LEU A 189 -0.23 18.00 -28.66
N LEU A 190 0.36 18.53 -29.73
CA LEU A 190 0.20 19.93 -30.18
C LEU A 190 0.74 21.00 -29.21
N GLY A 191 1.69 20.63 -28.33
CA GLY A 191 2.38 21.59 -27.45
C GLY A 191 1.51 22.14 -26.31
N ARG A 192 0.31 21.58 -26.10
CA ARG A 192 -0.54 21.94 -24.96
C ARG A 192 0.07 21.40 -23.68
N GLN A 193 0.13 22.24 -22.64
CA GLN A 193 0.58 21.81 -21.33
C GLN A 193 -0.48 20.89 -20.70
N LYS A 194 -0.03 19.75 -20.19
CA LYS A 194 -0.83 18.79 -19.43
C LYS A 194 -0.20 18.61 -18.06
N THR A 195 -1.04 18.19 -17.12
CA THR A 195 -0.64 17.91 -15.75
C THR A 195 -1.14 16.52 -15.40
N MET A 196 -0.23 15.67 -14.95
CA MET A 196 -0.51 14.34 -14.41
C MET A 196 -0.33 14.41 -12.90
N GLN A 197 -1.31 13.91 -12.16
CA GLN A 197 -1.28 13.86 -10.71
C GLN A 197 -1.13 12.42 -10.25
N ALA A 198 -0.30 12.19 -9.23
CA ALA A 198 -0.16 10.92 -8.57
C ALA A 198 -1.46 10.58 -7.81
N SER A 199 -1.91 9.34 -7.94
CA SER A 199 -2.99 8.79 -7.11
C SER A 199 -2.63 8.79 -5.62
N LEU A 200 -3.64 8.47 -4.81
CA LEU A 200 -3.48 8.34 -3.37
C LEU A 200 -2.41 7.30 -3.01
N PHE A 201 -2.42 6.15 -3.69
CA PHE A 201 -1.47 5.08 -3.42
C PHE A 201 -0.05 5.49 -3.83
N ALA A 202 0.14 6.07 -5.02
CA ALA A 202 1.45 6.56 -5.47
C ALA A 202 2.01 7.62 -4.49
N THR A 203 1.16 8.54 -4.04
CA THR A 203 1.51 9.55 -3.03
C THR A 203 1.92 8.91 -1.70
N ALA A 204 1.14 7.96 -1.20
CA ALA A 204 1.42 7.26 0.06
C ALA A 204 2.70 6.43 -0.01
N LEU A 205 2.96 5.77 -1.15
CA LEU A 205 4.19 5.03 -1.42
C LEU A 205 5.43 5.93 -1.33
N LEU A 206 5.40 7.08 -2.02
CA LEU A 206 6.50 8.05 -2.01
C LEU A 206 6.71 8.65 -0.61
N ALA A 207 5.63 8.87 0.15
CA ALA A 207 5.72 9.34 1.54
C ALA A 207 6.34 8.29 2.47
N GLN A 208 6.01 7.01 2.23
CA GLN A 208 6.54 5.89 3.00
C GLN A 208 8.01 5.58 2.67
N ARG A 209 8.41 5.75 1.41
CA ARG A 209 9.77 5.46 0.91
C ARG A 209 10.46 6.76 0.46
N PRO A 210 10.96 7.58 1.41
CA PRO A 210 11.59 8.87 1.07
C PRO A 210 12.82 8.71 0.19
N GLU A 211 13.50 7.56 0.23
CA GLU A 211 14.65 7.26 -0.62
C GLU A 211 14.25 7.17 -2.10
N VAL A 212 13.08 6.57 -2.38
CA VAL A 212 12.48 6.51 -3.73
C VAL A 212 12.07 7.92 -4.17
N ALA A 213 11.41 8.69 -3.30
CA ALA A 213 11.04 10.07 -3.60
C ALA A 213 12.26 10.97 -3.87
N ALA A 214 13.33 10.80 -3.11
CA ALA A 214 14.59 11.51 -3.30
C ALA A 214 15.26 11.13 -4.63
N SER A 215 15.26 9.85 -5.00
CA SER A 215 15.76 9.37 -6.29
C SER A 215 14.96 9.96 -7.46
N LEU A 216 13.62 9.97 -7.38
CA LEU A 216 12.77 10.61 -8.40
C LEU A 216 13.11 12.10 -8.58
N VAL A 217 13.26 12.84 -7.47
CA VAL A 217 13.64 14.26 -7.51
C VAL A 217 15.06 14.46 -8.06
N ALA A 218 16.01 13.60 -7.68
CA ALA A 218 17.37 13.64 -8.21
C ALA A 218 17.41 13.37 -9.72
N THR A 219 16.62 12.41 -10.19
CA THR A 219 16.45 12.07 -11.60
C THR A 219 15.86 13.23 -12.38
N ALA A 220 14.76 13.82 -11.90
CA ALA A 220 14.19 15.01 -12.53
C ALA A 220 15.20 16.15 -12.66
N ARG A 221 15.98 16.42 -11.60
CA ARG A 221 17.04 17.45 -11.62
C ARG A 221 18.15 17.12 -12.61
N ALA A 222 18.54 15.86 -12.73
CA ALA A 222 19.56 15.42 -13.70
C ALA A 222 19.12 15.68 -15.16
N HIS A 223 17.81 15.58 -15.44
CA HIS A 223 17.22 15.93 -16.74
C HIS A 223 16.93 17.43 -16.91
N GLY A 224 17.33 18.28 -15.95
CA GLY A 224 17.11 19.72 -16.00
C GLY A 224 15.65 20.14 -15.76
N VAL A 225 14.81 19.24 -15.22
CA VAL A 225 13.42 19.55 -14.89
C VAL A 225 13.38 20.41 -13.63
N PRO A 226 12.67 21.56 -13.64
CA PRO A 226 12.51 22.38 -12.44
C PRO A 226 11.63 21.65 -11.42
N VAL A 227 12.14 21.54 -10.19
CA VAL A 227 11.41 20.94 -9.06
C VAL A 227 10.90 22.06 -8.16
N THR A 228 9.58 22.23 -8.11
CA THR A 228 8.91 23.25 -7.30
C THR A 228 8.49 22.64 -5.96
N PRO A 229 8.95 23.18 -4.81
CA PRO A 229 8.55 22.67 -3.50
C PRO A 229 7.07 22.93 -3.21
N ALA A 230 6.54 22.29 -2.17
CA ALA A 230 5.17 22.55 -1.75
C ALA A 230 5.06 24.00 -1.25
N PRO A 231 3.93 24.69 -1.47
CA PRO A 231 3.72 25.99 -0.86
C PRO A 231 3.79 25.85 0.67
N PRO A 232 4.38 26.83 1.38
CA PRO A 232 4.47 26.77 2.82
C PRO A 232 3.06 26.73 3.41
N LEU A 233 2.82 25.78 4.31
CA LEU A 233 1.56 25.67 5.02
C LEU A 233 1.36 26.89 5.91
N THR A 234 0.20 27.53 5.80
CA THR A 234 -0.16 28.74 6.57
C THR A 234 -0.84 28.43 7.90
N GLU A 235 -1.28 27.18 8.10
CA GLU A 235 -1.98 26.72 9.30
C GLU A 235 -1.02 26.57 10.49
N ASP A 236 -1.51 26.75 11.71
CA ASP A 236 -0.72 26.48 12.93
C ASP A 236 -0.46 24.97 13.12
N ALA A 237 0.68 24.63 13.72
CA ALA A 237 1.10 23.23 13.94
C ALA A 237 0.07 22.40 14.74
N TYR A 238 -0.64 23.03 15.69
CA TYR A 238 -1.68 22.34 16.44
C TYR A 238 -2.89 21.98 15.55
N ALA A 239 -3.35 22.93 14.74
CA ALA A 239 -4.46 22.74 13.81
C ALA A 239 -4.13 21.63 12.81
N ARG A 240 -2.91 21.62 12.26
CA ARG A 240 -2.43 20.55 11.37
C ARG A 240 -2.42 19.19 12.06
N ALA A 241 -1.88 19.13 13.28
CA ALA A 241 -1.80 17.87 14.00
C ALA A 241 -3.20 17.35 14.40
N ALA A 242 -4.17 18.24 14.65
CA ALA A 242 -5.57 17.88 14.86
C ALA A 242 -6.25 17.40 13.57
N ALA A 243 -6.01 18.07 12.43
CA ALA A 243 -6.50 17.64 11.13
C ALA A 243 -5.94 16.26 10.74
N LEU A 244 -4.65 16.03 10.98
CA LEU A 244 -4.01 14.74 10.76
C LEU A 244 -4.67 13.63 11.59
N ARG A 245 -4.97 13.90 12.86
CA ARG A 245 -5.72 12.96 13.72
C ARG A 245 -7.09 12.67 13.16
N ALA A 246 -7.88 13.70 12.87
CA ALA A 246 -9.25 13.58 12.38
C ALA A 246 -9.29 12.81 11.04
N ARG A 247 -8.25 12.98 10.21
CA ARG A 247 -8.11 12.26 8.95
C ARG A 247 -7.71 10.79 9.15
N THR A 248 -6.69 10.51 9.97
CA THR A 248 -6.29 9.14 10.35
C THR A 248 -7.48 8.35 10.95
N THR A 249 -8.25 9.04 11.80
CA THR A 249 -9.50 8.60 12.40
C THR A 249 -10.51 8.16 11.35
N ALA A 250 -10.85 9.07 10.45
CA ALA A 250 -11.88 8.84 9.44
C ALA A 250 -11.45 7.76 8.45
N MET A 251 -10.17 7.72 8.07
CA MET A 251 -9.62 6.63 7.26
C MET A 251 -9.77 5.29 7.97
N THR A 252 -9.36 5.18 9.24
CA THR A 252 -9.47 3.92 10.00
C THR A 252 -10.92 3.43 10.09
N GLU A 253 -11.87 4.33 10.36
CA GLU A 253 -13.30 4.02 10.43
C GLU A 253 -13.84 3.58 9.07
N ARG A 254 -13.51 4.31 8.00
CA ARG A 254 -13.94 3.99 6.63
C ARG A 254 -13.38 2.64 6.16
N LEU A 255 -12.16 2.31 6.53
CA LEU A 255 -11.52 1.04 6.21
C LEU A 255 -12.16 -0.13 6.94
N THR A 256 -12.51 0.07 8.21
CA THR A 256 -13.27 -0.91 8.98
C THR A 256 -14.63 -1.17 8.33
N GLN A 257 -15.29 -0.10 7.85
CA GLN A 257 -16.55 -0.20 7.11
C GLN A 257 -16.37 -0.91 5.76
N ALA A 258 -15.38 -0.53 4.94
CA ALA A 258 -15.13 -1.14 3.64
C ALA A 258 -14.79 -2.64 3.77
N ARG A 259 -14.12 -3.04 4.86
CA ARG A 259 -13.90 -4.45 5.20
C ARG A 259 -15.21 -5.15 5.56
N ALA A 260 -16.01 -4.57 6.45
CA ALA A 260 -17.31 -5.14 6.82
C ALA A 260 -18.23 -5.28 5.60
N GLU A 261 -18.22 -4.32 4.68
CA GLU A 261 -18.91 -4.39 3.38
C GLU A 261 -18.34 -5.50 2.48
N ALA A 262 -17.02 -5.74 2.48
CA ALA A 262 -16.43 -6.83 1.72
C ALA A 262 -16.73 -8.22 2.33
N GLU A 263 -16.88 -8.31 3.65
CA GLU A 263 -17.09 -9.54 4.43
C GLU A 263 -18.58 -9.94 4.49
N ALA A 264 -19.50 -8.98 4.66
CA ALA A 264 -20.95 -9.23 4.69
C ALA A 264 -21.52 -9.72 3.35
N ASP A 265 -20.74 -9.56 2.27
CA ASP A 265 -21.17 -9.74 0.90
C ASP A 265 -20.53 -11.00 0.24
N ASP A 266 -19.92 -11.86 1.09
CA ASP A 266 -19.39 -13.20 0.80
C ASP A 266 -20.16 -14.29 1.60
N PRO A 267 -21.19 -14.93 1.02
CA PRO A 267 -21.87 -16.05 1.66
C PRO A 267 -21.19 -17.42 1.41
N THR A 268 -19.96 -17.51 0.87
CA THR A 268 -19.50 -18.74 0.19
C THR A 268 -18.09 -19.23 0.54
N LEU A 269 -17.65 -19.09 1.79
CA LEU A 269 -16.48 -19.85 2.28
C LEU A 269 -16.78 -20.82 3.43
N ASP A 270 -18.02 -20.86 3.94
CA ASP A 270 -18.41 -21.79 5.03
C ASP A 270 -18.92 -23.16 4.52
N GLU A 271 -19.35 -23.26 3.26
CA GLU A 271 -19.82 -24.53 2.68
C GLU A 271 -18.68 -25.47 2.24
N ALA A 272 -17.49 -24.94 1.94
CA ALA A 272 -16.34 -25.79 1.57
C ALA A 272 -15.76 -26.54 2.78
N ALA A 273 -15.85 -25.97 4.00
CA ALA A 273 -15.44 -26.65 5.23
C ALA A 273 -16.48 -27.66 5.75
N SER A 274 -17.74 -27.53 5.32
CA SER A 274 -18.85 -28.39 5.77
C SER A 274 -19.04 -29.65 4.90
N THR A 275 -18.35 -29.75 3.76
CA THR A 275 -18.49 -30.91 2.85
C THR A 275 -17.46 -32.01 3.14
N GLU A 276 -16.32 -31.71 3.77
CA GLU A 276 -15.32 -32.74 4.13
C GLU A 276 -15.69 -33.56 5.37
N ASP A 277 -16.59 -33.07 6.25
CA ASP A 277 -17.00 -33.82 7.46
C ASP A 277 -18.21 -34.75 7.24
N LYS A 278 -18.83 -34.71 6.05
CA LYS A 278 -19.96 -35.60 5.70
C LYS A 278 -19.57 -36.81 4.84
N ALA A 279 -18.32 -36.86 4.38
CA ALA A 279 -17.79 -37.99 3.61
C ALA A 279 -17.22 -39.13 4.49
N LEU A 280 -17.14 -38.94 5.81
CA LEU A 280 -16.65 -39.95 6.76
C LEU A 280 -17.78 -40.61 7.60
N THR A 281 -19.00 -40.69 7.05
CA THR A 281 -20.05 -41.58 7.58
C THR A 281 -20.85 -42.18 6.43
N ALA A 282 -20.21 -43.02 5.63
CA ALA A 282 -20.89 -43.97 4.76
C ALA A 282 -20.28 -45.36 5.00
N ASP A 283 -21.05 -46.18 5.70
CA ASP A 283 -20.83 -47.56 6.09
C ASP A 283 -20.58 -48.49 4.87
N PRO A 284 -19.55 -49.36 4.87
CA PRO A 284 -19.28 -50.27 3.77
C PRO A 284 -20.05 -51.59 3.92
N ALA A 285 -21.23 -51.68 3.31
CA ALA A 285 -21.93 -52.95 3.13
C ALA A 285 -21.64 -53.57 1.75
N GLY A 286 -20.78 -54.59 1.75
CA GLY A 286 -20.94 -55.77 0.90
C GLY A 286 -20.13 -55.84 -0.40
N ALA A 287 -19.02 -56.58 -0.38
CA ALA A 287 -18.65 -57.50 -1.47
C ALA A 287 -17.56 -58.50 -1.03
N ALA A 288 -18.02 -59.73 -0.74
CA ALA A 288 -17.41 -61.03 -1.02
C ALA A 288 -15.90 -61.28 -0.74
N ILE A 289 -15.67 -62.05 0.32
CA ILE A 289 -14.45 -62.82 0.60
C ILE A 289 -14.45 -64.10 -0.27
N PRO A 290 -13.36 -64.46 -0.97
CA PRO A 290 -13.13 -65.85 -1.37
C PRO A 290 -12.32 -66.59 -0.32
N HIS A 291 -12.88 -67.73 0.10
CA HIS A 291 -12.33 -68.71 1.02
C HIS A 291 -10.96 -69.25 0.56
N GLN A 292 -10.01 -69.28 1.50
CA GLN A 292 -8.83 -70.13 1.43
C GLN A 292 -9.21 -71.60 1.64
N ALA A 293 -8.61 -72.48 0.85
CA ALA A 293 -8.45 -73.90 1.16
C ALA A 293 -6.95 -74.24 1.14
N THR A 294 -6.56 -75.00 2.16
CA THR A 294 -5.22 -75.24 2.67
C THR A 294 -4.47 -76.38 1.93
N PRO A 295 -3.26 -76.80 2.35
CA PRO A 295 -2.07 -76.90 1.49
C PRO A 295 -1.76 -78.33 1.02
N GLN A 296 -0.90 -78.48 0.01
CA GLN A 296 -0.03 -79.67 -0.12
C GLN A 296 1.36 -79.35 -0.72
N THR A 297 2.32 -80.06 -0.11
CA THR A 297 3.78 -80.14 -0.27
C THR A 297 4.28 -80.79 -1.57
N GLY A 298 5.47 -80.40 -2.00
CA GLY A 298 6.35 -81.12 -2.96
C GLY A 298 7.32 -80.12 -3.63
N THR A 299 8.55 -79.93 -3.14
CA THR A 299 9.78 -80.69 -3.46
C THR A 299 10.12 -80.78 -4.95
N ASP A 300 11.06 -79.93 -5.39
CA ASP A 300 12.29 -80.23 -6.17
C ASP A 300 12.85 -78.92 -6.76
N ALA A 301 14.12 -78.56 -6.46
CA ALA A 301 15.30 -78.70 -7.34
C ALA A 301 15.14 -77.94 -8.69
N GLN A 302 16.08 -77.19 -9.26
CA GLN A 302 17.51 -77.00 -9.13
C GLN A 302 17.90 -75.87 -10.13
N HIS A 303 18.90 -75.06 -9.75
CA HIS A 303 19.91 -74.38 -10.59
C HIS A 303 19.59 -73.28 -11.64
N PRO A 304 20.56 -72.36 -11.86
CA PRO A 304 20.45 -71.14 -12.66
C PRO A 304 21.26 -71.17 -13.96
N THR A 305 20.98 -70.20 -14.84
CA THR A 305 21.83 -69.59 -15.89
C THR A 305 20.90 -68.56 -16.57
N ALA A 306 21.29 -67.41 -17.08
CA ALA A 306 22.51 -66.61 -17.12
C ALA A 306 22.10 -65.27 -17.76
#